data_AF-A0A813ESJ5-F1
#
_entry.id   AF-A0A813ESJ5-F1
#
_cell.length_a   1.000
_cell.length_b   1.000
_cell.length_c   1.000
_cell.angle_alpha   90.00
_cell.angle_beta   90.00
_cell.angle_gamma   90.00
#
_symmetry.space_group_name_H-M   'P 1'
#
loop_
_entity.id
_entity.type
_entity.pdbx_description
1 polymer ?
#
loop_
_entity_poly.entity_id
_entity_poly.type
_entity_poly.pdbx_seq_one_letter_code
_entity_poly.pdbx_strand_id
1 'polypeptide(L)' 'AGSSASSTGTFKRKECWAARDVFFQCLDEGGGEVGPEAQSRCSKEWIQFQGRCLPSWVKHFMMQRNLGVGPQPPAPKG' A
#
# COMPACT_ATOMS: atom_id res chain seq x y z
N ALA A 1 -26.09 22.55 -5.89
CA ALA A 1 -26.39 21.90 -4.60
C ALA A 1 -25.77 20.51 -4.61
N GLY A 2 -25.18 20.12 -3.48
CA GLY A 2 -24.11 19.12 -3.41
C GLY A 2 -24.45 17.71 -3.88
N SER A 3 -23.47 17.12 -4.58
CA SER A 3 -23.35 15.68 -4.74
C SER A 3 -23.02 15.07 -3.39
N SER A 4 -24.08 14.70 -2.67
CA SER A 4 -24.04 14.07 -1.36
C SER A 4 -23.25 12.78 -1.39
N ALA A 5 -22.19 12.79 -0.59
CA ALA A 5 -21.42 11.67 -0.10
C ALA A 5 -22.30 10.43 0.22
N SER A 6 -22.20 9.39 -0.61
CA SER A 6 -22.54 8.03 -0.21
C SER A 6 -21.49 7.53 0.77
N SER A 7 -21.70 7.91 2.02
CA SER A 7 -21.05 7.40 3.21
C SER A 7 -21.45 5.95 3.46
N THR A 8 -20.74 5.01 2.84
CA THR A 8 -20.52 3.65 3.39
C THR A 8 -19.04 3.27 3.23
N GLY A 9 -18.14 4.24 3.44
CA GLY A 9 -16.69 4.11 3.26
C GLY A 9 -15.93 3.42 4.41
N THR A 10 -16.61 2.67 5.28
CA THR A 10 -15.94 1.97 6.40
C THR A 10 -15.28 0.65 5.94
N PHE A 11 -15.83 -0.01 4.93
CA PHE A 11 -15.35 -1.33 4.49
C PHE A 11 -14.05 -1.24 3.67
N LYS A 12 -14.00 -0.35 2.66
CA LYS A 12 -12.80 -0.13 1.83
C LYS A 12 -11.58 0.30 2.63
N ARG A 13 -11.81 0.96 3.77
CA ARG A 13 -10.76 1.47 4.66
C ARG A 13 -10.15 0.35 5.51
N LYS A 14 -10.99 -0.56 6.04
CA LYS A 14 -10.52 -1.76 6.76
C LYS A 14 -9.72 -2.67 5.85
N GLU A 15 -10.17 -2.90 4.62
CA GLU A 15 -9.44 -3.72 3.64
C GLU A 15 -8.09 -3.10 3.28
N CYS A 16 -8.06 -1.78 3.09
CA CYS A 16 -6.84 -1.04 2.85
C CYS A 16 -5.85 -1.15 4.03
N TRP A 17 -6.32 -0.97 5.26
CA TRP A 17 -5.47 -1.15 6.45
C TRP A 17 -4.98 -2.59 6.63
N ALA A 18 -5.82 -3.59 6.36
CA ALA A 18 -5.40 -4.99 6.40
C ALA A 18 -4.29 -5.27 5.36
N ALA A 19 -4.47 -4.81 4.12
CA ALA A 19 -3.47 -4.99 3.07
C ALA A 19 -2.17 -4.23 3.37
N ARG A 20 -2.28 -3.02 3.95
CA ARG A 20 -1.14 -2.24 4.44
C ARG A 20 -0.34 -3.01 5.47
N ASP A 21 -1.00 -3.53 6.50
CA ASP A 21 -0.34 -4.24 7.59
C ASP A 21 0.35 -5.52 7.11
N VAL A 22 -0.25 -6.23 6.15
CA VAL A 22 0.37 -7.40 5.53
C VAL A 22 1.65 -7.02 4.76
N PHE A 23 1.60 -5.96 3.93
CA PHE A 23 2.80 -5.45 3.24
C PHE A 23 3.87 -5.03 4.25
N PHE A 24 3.47 -4.30 5.28
CA PHE A 24 4.35 -3.80 6.32
C PHE A 24 4.96 -4.86 7.24
N GLN A 25 4.25 -5.96 7.49
CA GLN A 25 4.79 -7.15 8.16
C GLN A 25 5.87 -7.79 7.31
N CYS A 26 5.63 -7.99 6.01
CA CYS A 26 6.64 -8.56 5.12
C CYS A 26 7.93 -7.71 5.09
N LEU A 27 7.81 -6.38 5.13
CA LEU A 27 8.95 -5.48 5.23
C LEU A 27 9.71 -5.62 6.56
N ASP A 28 8.97 -5.78 7.67
CA ASP A 28 9.54 -5.95 9.00
C ASP A 28 10.31 -7.29 9.11
N GLU A 29 9.72 -8.37 8.61
CA GLU A 29 10.37 -9.69 8.49
C GLU A 29 11.63 -9.66 7.61
N GLY A 30 11.70 -8.71 6.67
CA GLY A 30 12.86 -8.47 5.81
C GLY A 30 14.00 -7.68 6.46
N GLY A 31 13.87 -7.29 7.73
CA GLY A 31 14.85 -6.45 8.44
C GLY A 31 14.46 -4.98 8.57
N GLY A 32 13.21 -4.61 8.21
CA GLY A 32 12.69 -3.25 8.30
C GLY A 32 13.24 -2.28 7.24
N GLU A 33 14.26 -2.69 6.49
CA GLU A 33 14.87 -1.92 5.41
C GLU A 33 14.07 -2.10 4.12
N VAL A 34 13.42 -1.03 3.67
CA VAL A 34 12.60 -1.09 2.45
C VAL A 34 13.44 -0.67 1.26
N GLY A 35 14.32 -1.60 0.85
CA GLY A 35 15.10 -1.50 -0.38
C GLY A 35 14.36 -2.07 -1.60
N PRO A 36 14.97 -2.00 -2.80
CA PRO A 36 14.46 -2.70 -4.00
C PRO A 36 14.27 -4.21 -3.78
N GLU A 37 15.04 -4.77 -2.85
CA GLU A 37 14.96 -6.16 -2.42
C GLU A 37 13.70 -6.45 -1.61
N ALA A 38 13.32 -5.56 -0.69
CA ALA A 38 12.07 -5.66 0.05
C ALA A 38 10.85 -5.42 -0.84
N GLN A 39 10.96 -4.53 -1.83
CA GLN A 39 9.94 -4.34 -2.86
C GLN A 39 9.73 -5.60 -3.71
N SER A 40 10.82 -6.29 -4.07
CA SER A 40 10.74 -7.55 -4.82
C SER A 40 10.20 -8.70 -3.96
N ARG A 41 10.66 -8.80 -2.71
CA ARG A 41 10.23 -9.83 -1.76
C ARG A 41 8.75 -9.69 -1.39
N CYS A 42 8.30 -8.47 -1.15
CA CYS A 42 6.93 -8.15 -0.77
C CYS A 42 6.08 -7.67 -1.95
N SER A 43 6.47 -7.99 -3.19
CA SER A 43 5.82 -7.48 -4.41
C SER A 43 4.36 -7.95 -4.52
N LYS A 44 4.06 -9.15 -4.03
CA LYS A 44 2.70 -9.70 -3.98
C LYS A 44 1.81 -8.91 -3.01
N GLU A 45 2.32 -8.63 -1.81
CA GLU A 45 1.60 -7.84 -0.81
C GLU A 45 1.46 -6.38 -1.25
N TRP A 46 2.47 -5.85 -1.94
CA TRP A 46 2.43 -4.53 -2.56
C TRP A 46 1.29 -4.41 -3.58
N ILE A 47 1.15 -5.34 -4.52
CA ILE A 47 0.04 -5.33 -5.50
C ILE A 47 -1.32 -5.35 -4.79
N GLN A 48 -1.47 -6.17 -3.74
CA GLN A 48 -2.70 -6.19 -2.93
C GLN A 48 -2.94 -4.86 -2.21
N PHE A 49 -1.89 -4.26 -1.65
CA PHE A 49 -1.96 -2.96 -0.98
C PHE A 49 -2.40 -1.87 -1.95
N GLN A 50 -1.84 -1.82 -3.16
CA GLN A 50 -2.22 -0.84 -4.19
C GLN A 50 -3.61 -1.09 -4.77
N GLY A 51 -4.04 -2.35 -4.91
CA GLY A 51 -5.36 -2.69 -5.42
C GLY A 51 -6.49 -2.45 -4.42
N ARG A 52 -6.19 -2.52 -3.12
CA ARG A 52 -7.17 -2.35 -2.03
C ARG A 52 -7.16 -0.96 -1.41
N CYS A 53 -6.07 -0.20 -1.52
CA CYS A 53 -5.96 1.17 -1.04
C CYS A 53 -6.08 2.21 -2.14
N LEU A 54 -6.50 3.40 -1.73
CA LEU A 54 -6.41 4.59 -2.57
C LEU A 54 -4.92 4.96 -2.79
N PRO A 55 -4.53 5.41 -3.99
CA PRO A 55 -3.14 5.79 -4.28
C PRO A 55 -2.64 6.92 -3.38
N SER A 56 -3.50 7.88 -3.00
CA SER A 56 -3.15 8.93 -2.03
C SER A 56 -2.83 8.38 -0.64
N TRP A 57 -3.48 7.30 -0.23
CA TRP A 57 -3.22 6.64 1.04
C TRP A 57 -1.92 5.83 0.99
N VAL A 58 -1.70 5.06 -0.07
CA VAL A 58 -0.43 4.35 -0.30
C VAL A 58 0.74 5.32 -0.21
N LYS A 59 0.68 6.44 -0.95
CA LYS A 59 1.71 7.48 -0.93
C LYS A 59 1.94 8.04 0.47
N HIS A 60 0.87 8.32 1.22
CA HIS A 60 0.96 8.82 2.60
C HIS A 60 1.66 7.81 3.53
N PHE A 61 1.27 6.54 3.49
CA PHE A 61 1.86 5.50 4.33
C PHE A 61 3.32 5.23 4.00
N MET A 62 3.70 5.23 2.72
CA MET A 62 5.09 5.10 2.33
C MET A 62 5.94 6.27 2.82
N MET A 63 5.44 7.49 2.65
CA MET A 63 6.12 8.70 3.13
C MET A 63 6.24 8.73 4.66
N GLN A 64 5.25 8.21 5.39
CA GLN A 64 5.30 8.05 6.85
C GLN A 64 6.46 7.16 7.32
N ARG A 65 6.76 6.10 6.58
CA ARG A 65 7.91 5.22 6.87
C ARG A 65 9.24 5.79 6.33
N ASN A 66 9.24 7.05 5.88
CA ASN A 66 10.37 7.70 5.20
C ASN A 66 10.89 6.92 3.98
N LEU A 67 10.02 6.10 3.40
CA LEU A 67 10.25 5.40 2.16
C LEU A 67 9.94 6.45 1.11
N GLY A 68 10.96 7.16 0.63
CA GLY A 68 10.79 7.95 -0.58
C GLY A 68 10.06 7.07 -1.60
N VAL A 69 9.06 7.62 -2.31
CA VAL A 69 8.44 6.90 -3.44
C VAL A 69 9.56 6.62 -4.43
N GLY A 70 10.24 5.50 -4.23
CA GLY A 70 11.08 4.88 -5.22
C GLY A 70 10.17 4.49 -6.38
N PRO A 71 10.73 4.34 -7.58
CA PRO A 71 9.96 3.92 -8.73
C PRO A 71 9.19 2.65 -8.35
N GLN A 72 7.87 2.74 -8.46
CA GLN A 72 6.99 1.62 -8.18
C GLN A 72 7.45 0.44 -9.04
N PRO A 73 7.51 -0.79 -8.49
CA PRO A 73 7.88 -1.94 -9.30
C PRO A 73 6.85 -2.03 -10.43
N PRO A 74 7.28 -2.31 -11.68
CA PRO A 74 6.39 -2.32 -12.81
C PRO A 74 5.26 -3.31 -12.53
N ALA A 75 4.03 -2.81 -12.53
CA ALA A 75 2.85 -3.65 -12.33
C ALA A 75 2.92 -4.83 -13.32
N PRO A 76 2.68 -6.08 -12.87
CA PRO A 76 2.66 -7.20 -13.79
C PRO A 76 1.57 -6.95 -14.83
N LYS A 77 1.98 -6.71 -16.07
CA LYS A 77 1.07 -6.74 -17.21
C LYS A 77 0.75 -8.20 -17.48
N GLY A 78 -0.46 -8.61 -17.11
CA GLY A 78 -1.05 -9.86 -17.56
C GLY A 78 -1.30 -9.83 -19.07
#